data_AF-A0A7S8FB84-F1
#
_entry.id   AF-A0A7S8FB84-F1
#
_cell.length_a   1.000
_cell.length_b   1.000
_cell.length_c   1.000
_cell.angle_alpha   90.00
_cell.angle_beta   90.00
_cell.angle_gamma   90.00
#
_symmetry.space_group_name_H-M   'P 1'
#
loop_
_entity.id
_entity.type
_entity.pdbx_description
1 polymer ?
#
loop_
_entity_poly.entity_id
_entity_poly.type
_entity_poly.pdbx_seq_one_letter_code
_entity_poly.pdbx_strand_id
1 'polypeptide(L)'
;MIAPHRFSSQTACVIALFVLIMSSCAPDPYQRRADVIKTHVEGFYGHLKANRVGAAVHENEQIEVMADQMAETVRKRGQVQGTTQVEREFALMKTARETAAQNWIALGQYFAIKEQPERARASYQRVIDTYTDSAERGYREQAVRALKDLEIVSGPDPGSTP
;
A
#
# COMPACT_ATOMS: atom_id res chain seq x y z
N MET A 1 52.14 -27.52 -42.33
CA MET A 1 51.74 -26.25 -41.69
C MET A 1 50.26 -26.03 -41.93
N ILE A 2 49.40 -26.34 -40.96
CA ILE A 2 47.95 -26.11 -41.01
C ILE A 2 47.62 -25.20 -39.84
N ALA A 3 47.10 -24.00 -40.13
CA ALA A 3 46.74 -23.00 -39.15
C ALA A 3 45.30 -23.22 -38.65
N PRO A 4 45.04 -23.30 -37.34
CA PRO A 4 43.68 -23.31 -36.80
C PRO A 4 43.44 -22.04 -35.97
N HIS A 5 43.13 -20.91 -36.61
CA HIS A 5 42.75 -19.68 -35.88
C HIS A 5 41.32 -19.18 -36.16
N ARG A 6 40.55 -19.84 -37.04
CA ARG A 6 39.19 -19.38 -37.38
C ARG A 6 38.07 -19.89 -36.47
N PHE A 7 38.29 -20.96 -35.70
CA PHE A 7 37.22 -21.59 -34.90
C PHE A 7 36.99 -20.95 -33.52
N SER A 8 38.03 -20.32 -32.94
CA SER A 8 37.95 -19.75 -31.57
C SER A 8 37.26 -18.38 -31.51
N SER A 9 37.20 -17.65 -32.62
CA SER A 9 36.61 -16.30 -32.67
C SER A 9 35.09 -16.35 -32.82
N GLN A 10 34.56 -17.31 -33.59
CA GLN A 10 33.11 -17.47 -33.77
C GLN A 10 32.40 -17.95 -32.50
N THR A 11 32.99 -18.90 -31.77
CA THR A 11 32.41 -19.40 -30.51
C THR A 11 32.39 -18.34 -29.42
N ALA A 12 33.43 -17.50 -29.33
CA ALA A 12 33.48 -16.39 -28.38
C ALA A 12 32.39 -15.34 -28.65
N CYS A 13 32.13 -14.99 -29.93
CA CYS A 13 31.06 -14.06 -30.30
C CYS A 13 29.66 -14.60 -30.01
N VAL A 14 29.41 -15.90 -30.23
CA VAL A 14 28.10 -16.52 -29.96
C VAL A 14 27.81 -16.60 -28.46
N ILE A 15 28.82 -16.90 -27.64
CA ILE A 15 28.68 -16.92 -26.17
C ILE A 15 28.45 -15.51 -25.63
N ALA A 16 29.17 -14.49 -26.12
CA ALA A 16 28.96 -13.10 -25.73
C ALA A 16 27.56 -12.58 -26.11
N LEU A 17 27.04 -12.99 -27.27
CA LEU A 17 25.69 -12.66 -27.70
C LEU A 17 24.63 -13.35 -26.82
N PHE A 18 24.85 -14.60 -26.41
CA PHE A 18 23.97 -15.33 -25.48
C PHE A 18 23.92 -14.71 -24.07
N VAL A 19 25.04 -14.19 -23.57
CA VAL A 19 25.09 -13.50 -22.26
C VAL A 19 24.33 -12.16 -22.30
N LEU A 20 24.33 -11.47 -23.44
CA LEU A 20 23.57 -10.22 -23.62
C LEU A 20 22.06 -10.47 -23.77
N ILE A 21 21.63 -11.60 -24.36
CA ILE A 21 20.20 -11.93 -24.52
C ILE A 21 19.58 -12.41 -23.19
N MET A 22 20.37 -12.98 -22.28
CA MET A 22 19.91 -13.38 -20.94
C MET A 22 19.82 -12.22 -19.94
N SER A 23 20.14 -10.98 -20.34
CA SER A 23 20.02 -9.78 -19.50
C SER A 23 18.62 -9.14 -19.53
N SER A 24 17.58 -9.94 -19.81
CA SER A 24 16.20 -9.44 -19.91
C SER A 24 15.53 -9.28 -18.54
N CYS A 25 15.22 -8.03 -18.23
CA CYS A 25 14.21 -7.51 -17.30
C CYS A 25 14.35 -7.89 -15.82
N ALA A 26 15.26 -7.20 -15.11
CA ALA A 26 14.98 -6.91 -13.71
C ALA A 26 13.69 -6.07 -13.65
N PRO A 27 12.61 -6.52 -13.00
CA PRO A 27 11.36 -5.76 -12.92
C PRO A 27 11.61 -4.39 -12.26
N ASP A 28 10.98 -3.34 -12.78
CA ASP A 28 11.05 -2.01 -12.13
C ASP A 28 10.56 -2.16 -10.67
N PRO A 29 11.38 -1.84 -9.66
CA PRO A 29 11.00 -1.94 -8.27
C PRO A 29 9.71 -1.18 -7.94
N TYR A 30 9.42 -0.09 -8.67
CA TYR A 30 8.16 0.65 -8.57
C TYR A 30 6.96 -0.24 -8.97
N GLN A 31 7.03 -0.87 -10.15
CA GLN A 31 5.95 -1.69 -10.67
C GLN A 31 5.67 -2.87 -9.74
N ARG A 32 6.73 -3.50 -9.22
CA ARG A 32 6.60 -4.59 -8.26
C ARG A 32 5.87 -4.16 -6.99
N ARG A 33 6.18 -2.99 -6.42
CA ARG A 33 5.47 -2.48 -5.23
C ARG A 33 4.00 -2.17 -5.55
N ALA A 34 3.71 -1.57 -6.70
CA ALA A 34 2.35 -1.28 -7.12
C ALA A 34 1.51 -2.55 -7.28
N ASP A 35 2.07 -3.60 -7.87
CA ASP A 35 1.40 -4.89 -8.04
C ASP A 35 1.12 -5.58 -6.69
N VAL A 36 2.04 -5.46 -5.72
CA VAL A 36 1.83 -5.99 -4.36
C VAL A 36 0.74 -5.20 -3.62
N ILE A 37 0.72 -3.87 -3.69
CA ILE A 37 -0.36 -3.05 -3.11
C ILE A 37 -1.70 -3.47 -3.72
N LYS A 38 -1.77 -3.63 -5.05
CA LYS A 38 -2.98 -4.08 -5.74
C LYS A 38 -3.44 -5.45 -5.22
N THR A 39 -2.52 -6.38 -5.02
CA THR A 39 -2.82 -7.72 -4.47
C THR A 39 -3.44 -7.61 -3.08
N HIS A 40 -2.88 -6.78 -2.19
CA HIS A 40 -3.45 -6.54 -0.86
C HIS A 40 -4.82 -5.85 -0.92
N VAL A 41 -5.05 -4.94 -1.86
CA VAL A 41 -6.38 -4.33 -2.07
C VAL A 41 -7.41 -5.36 -2.51
N GLU A 42 -7.08 -6.20 -3.48
CA GLU A 42 -7.95 -7.28 -3.95
C GLU A 42 -8.24 -8.28 -2.83
N GLY A 43 -7.21 -8.63 -2.05
CA GLY A 43 -7.31 -9.44 -0.85
C GLY A 43 -8.25 -8.82 0.19
N PHE A 44 -8.06 -7.55 0.52
CA PHE A 44 -8.88 -6.80 1.47
C PHE A 44 -10.37 -6.92 1.13
N TYR A 45 -10.75 -6.54 -0.09
CA TYR A 45 -12.15 -6.57 -0.51
C TYR A 45 -12.68 -8.00 -0.65
N GLY A 46 -11.84 -8.96 -1.08
CA GLY A 46 -12.20 -10.37 -1.13
C GLY A 46 -12.50 -10.95 0.25
N HIS A 47 -11.68 -10.63 1.25
CA HIS A 47 -11.86 -11.06 2.63
C HIS A 47 -13.05 -10.38 3.30
N LEU A 48 -13.23 -9.07 3.09
CA LEU A 48 -14.34 -8.33 3.66
C LEU A 48 -15.69 -8.84 3.15
N LYS A 49 -15.80 -9.09 1.83
CA LYS A 49 -16.99 -9.71 1.21
C LYS A 49 -17.29 -11.10 1.77
N ALA A 50 -16.25 -11.86 2.11
CA ALA A 50 -16.36 -13.19 2.71
C ALA A 50 -16.54 -13.17 4.25
N ASN A 51 -16.77 -12.01 4.88
CA ASN A 51 -16.85 -11.85 6.33
C ASN A 51 -15.59 -12.33 7.09
N ARG A 52 -14.43 -12.36 6.42
CA ARG A 52 -13.14 -12.71 7.00
C ARG A 52 -12.43 -11.45 7.47
N VAL A 53 -13.01 -10.77 8.44
CA VAL A 53 -12.62 -9.41 8.82
C VAL A 53 -11.18 -9.34 9.34
N GLY A 54 -10.71 -10.33 10.10
CA GLY A 54 -9.31 -10.37 10.56
C GLY A 54 -8.32 -10.43 9.40
N ALA A 55 -8.64 -11.19 8.34
CA ALA A 55 -7.81 -11.23 7.14
C ALA A 55 -7.89 -9.90 6.36
N ALA A 56 -9.06 -9.28 6.24
CA ALA A 56 -9.18 -7.97 5.62
C ALA A 56 -8.34 -6.91 6.35
N VAL A 57 -8.40 -6.88 7.69
CA VAL A 57 -7.54 -6.00 8.51
C VAL A 57 -6.06 -6.26 8.20
N HIS A 58 -5.63 -7.52 8.19
CA HIS A 58 -4.25 -7.86 7.89
C HIS A 58 -3.79 -7.36 6.52
N GLU A 59 -4.60 -7.55 5.47
CA GLU A 59 -4.28 -7.05 4.13
C GLU A 59 -4.10 -5.52 4.14
N ASN A 60 -4.93 -4.79 4.89
CA ASN A 60 -4.82 -3.35 4.98
C ASN A 60 -3.56 -2.89 5.74
N GLU A 61 -3.23 -3.58 6.83
CA GLU A 61 -2.02 -3.32 7.60
C GLU A 61 -0.75 -3.55 6.76
N GLN A 62 -0.76 -4.52 5.82
CA GLN A 62 0.36 -4.68 4.89
C GLN A 62 0.51 -3.46 3.96
N ILE A 63 -0.59 -2.85 3.53
CA ILE A 63 -0.54 -1.61 2.72
C ILE A 63 0.05 -0.45 3.56
N GLU A 64 -0.33 -0.32 4.84
CA GLU A 64 0.25 0.68 5.75
C GLU A 64 1.76 0.47 5.93
N VAL A 65 2.20 -0.77 6.18
CA VAL A 65 3.63 -1.10 6.31
C VAL A 65 4.40 -0.74 5.04
N MET A 66 3.84 -1.03 3.87
CA MET A 66 4.46 -0.66 2.59
C MET A 66 4.55 0.86 2.42
N ALA A 67 3.52 1.60 2.82
CA ALA A 67 3.54 3.05 2.82
C ALA A 67 4.66 3.61 3.72
N ASP A 68 4.82 3.08 4.93
CA ASP A 68 5.85 3.53 5.87
C ASP A 68 7.26 3.24 5.35
N GLN A 69 7.47 2.08 4.71
CA GLN A 69 8.74 1.74 4.06
C GLN A 69 9.08 2.70 2.92
N MET A 70 8.08 3.10 2.12
CA MET A 70 8.27 4.07 1.04
C MET A 70 8.54 5.47 1.62
N ALA A 71 7.86 5.87 2.69
CA ALA A 71 8.10 7.13 3.39
C ALA A 71 9.53 7.24 3.90
N GLU A 72 10.04 6.16 4.51
CA GLU A 72 11.42 6.09 4.98
C GLU A 72 12.43 6.16 3.82
N THR A 73 12.11 5.53 2.69
CA THR A 73 12.93 5.57 1.48
C THR A 73 12.97 6.98 0.89
N VAL A 74 11.82 7.64 0.76
CA VAL A 74 11.70 9.03 0.28
C VAL A 74 12.49 9.98 1.18
N ARG A 75 12.40 9.82 2.51
CA ARG A 75 13.14 10.64 3.48
C ARG A 75 14.65 10.48 3.33
N LYS A 76 15.14 9.24 3.22
CA LYS A 76 16.58 8.94 3.07
C LYS A 76 17.14 9.37 1.72
N ARG A 77 16.40 9.15 0.64
CA ARG A 77 16.89 9.36 -0.74
C ARG A 77 16.64 10.76 -1.29
N GLY A 78 15.65 11.48 -0.75
CA GLY A 78 15.41 12.89 -1.09
C GLY A 78 16.59 13.81 -0.79
N GLN A 79 17.58 13.34 -0.03
CA GLN A 79 18.82 14.06 0.26
C GLN A 79 19.98 13.74 -0.70
N VAL A 80 19.88 12.70 -1.56
CA VAL A 80 21.07 12.11 -2.21
C VAL A 80 20.95 11.87 -3.73
N GLN A 81 19.76 11.68 -4.33
CA GLN A 81 19.65 11.25 -5.75
C GLN A 81 18.49 11.85 -6.55
N GLY A 82 18.61 11.77 -7.89
CA GLY A 82 17.76 12.38 -8.92
C GLY A 82 16.24 12.19 -8.74
N THR A 83 15.50 13.25 -9.10
CA THR A 83 14.14 13.51 -8.61
C THR A 83 13.11 12.47 -9.05
N THR A 84 13.22 11.92 -10.26
CA THR A 84 12.15 11.11 -10.87
C THR A 84 11.86 9.79 -10.16
N GLN A 85 12.86 9.10 -9.61
CA GLN A 85 12.61 7.85 -8.87
C GLN A 85 11.99 8.14 -7.49
N VAL A 86 12.47 9.18 -6.81
CA VAL A 86 11.93 9.60 -5.50
C VAL A 86 10.51 10.13 -5.66
N GLU A 87 10.22 10.87 -6.73
CA GLU A 87 8.87 11.34 -7.09
C GLU A 87 7.89 10.18 -7.30
N ARG A 88 8.31 9.14 -8.04
CA ARG A 88 7.48 7.94 -8.26
C ARG A 88 7.23 7.18 -6.96
N GLU A 89 8.25 6.97 -6.14
CA GLU A 89 8.11 6.31 -4.84
C GLU A 89 7.19 7.11 -3.91
N PHE A 90 7.32 8.45 -3.91
CA PHE A 90 6.46 9.34 -3.13
C PHE A 90 5.00 9.34 -3.61
N ALA A 91 4.77 9.29 -4.93
CA ALA A 91 3.43 9.14 -5.47
C ALA A 91 2.80 7.81 -5.05
N LEU A 92 3.53 6.71 -5.15
CA LEU A 92 3.05 5.39 -4.74
C LEU A 92 2.78 5.31 -3.23
N MET A 93 3.65 5.93 -2.42
CA MET A 93 3.44 6.08 -0.98
C MET A 93 2.12 6.77 -0.67
N LYS A 94 1.82 7.89 -1.34
CA LYS A 94 0.55 8.61 -1.17
C LYS A 94 -0.64 7.72 -1.54
N THR A 95 -0.57 7.02 -2.67
CA THR A 95 -1.62 6.09 -3.08
C THR A 95 -1.82 4.96 -2.06
N ALA A 96 -0.75 4.42 -1.49
CA ALA A 96 -0.85 3.40 -0.45
C ALA A 96 -1.52 3.94 0.83
N ARG A 97 -1.13 5.14 1.30
CA ARG A 97 -1.75 5.78 2.48
C ARG A 97 -3.23 6.10 2.25
N GLU A 98 -3.56 6.66 1.09
CA GLU A 98 -4.94 6.90 0.67
C GLU A 98 -5.77 5.61 0.68
N THR A 99 -5.25 4.56 0.04
CA THR A 99 -5.92 3.26 -0.04
C THR A 99 -6.15 2.68 1.35
N ALA A 100 -5.13 2.73 2.22
CA ALA A 100 -5.24 2.22 3.57
C ALA A 100 -6.28 2.97 4.41
N ALA A 101 -6.33 4.30 4.29
CA ALA A 101 -7.32 5.14 4.97
C ALA A 101 -8.75 4.80 4.52
N GLN A 102 -8.96 4.68 3.20
CA GLN A 102 -10.26 4.32 2.64
C GLN A 102 -10.73 2.93 3.08
N ASN A 103 -9.82 1.96 3.14
CA ASN A 103 -10.13 0.61 3.61
C ASN A 103 -10.52 0.60 5.09
N TRP A 104 -9.86 1.40 5.95
CA TRP A 104 -10.29 1.56 7.35
C TRP A 104 -11.67 2.20 7.47
N ILE A 105 -11.99 3.19 6.63
CA ILE A 105 -13.33 3.78 6.56
C ILE A 105 -14.35 2.71 6.13
N ALA A 106 -14.02 1.88 5.13
CA ALA A 106 -14.87 0.80 4.66
C ALA A 106 -15.11 -0.27 5.75
N LEU A 107 -14.09 -0.60 6.56
CA LEU A 107 -14.25 -1.44 7.75
C LEU A 107 -15.19 -0.82 8.77
N GLY A 108 -15.06 0.48 9.03
CA GLY A 108 -15.97 1.20 9.91
C GLY A 108 -17.43 1.11 9.45
N GLN A 109 -17.67 1.35 8.17
CA GLN A 109 -19.00 1.25 7.56
C GLN A 109 -19.54 -0.19 7.62
N TYR A 110 -18.68 -1.17 7.33
CA TYR A 110 -19.00 -2.58 7.42
C TYR A 110 -19.48 -2.94 8.83
N PHE A 111 -18.75 -2.52 9.87
CA PHE A 111 -19.14 -2.80 11.25
C PHE A 111 -20.42 -2.08 11.66
N ALA A 112 -20.63 -0.85 11.20
CA ALA A 112 -21.88 -0.11 11.46
C ALA A 112 -23.09 -0.85 10.88
N ILE A 113 -22.99 -1.34 9.64
CA ILE A 113 -24.03 -2.16 8.99
C ILE A 113 -24.25 -3.49 9.73
N LYS A 114 -23.20 -4.04 10.35
CA LYS A 114 -23.27 -5.27 11.15
C LYS A 114 -23.68 -5.04 12.61
N GLU A 115 -24.13 -3.84 12.96
CA GLU A 115 -24.55 -3.48 14.32
C GLU A 115 -23.44 -3.71 15.36
N GLN A 116 -22.18 -3.44 14.96
CA GLN A 116 -20.99 -3.54 15.80
C GLN A 116 -20.38 -2.15 16.03
N PRO A 117 -21.06 -1.26 16.78
CA PRO A 117 -20.69 0.15 16.89
C PRO A 117 -19.30 0.36 17.49
N GLU A 118 -18.88 -0.44 18.47
CA GLU A 118 -17.54 -0.32 19.06
C GLU A 118 -16.42 -0.57 18.02
N ARG A 119 -16.62 -1.55 17.14
CA ARG A 119 -15.64 -1.86 16.09
C ARG A 119 -15.67 -0.84 14.96
N ALA A 120 -16.85 -0.30 14.66
CA ALA A 120 -16.99 0.81 13.73
C ALA A 120 -16.25 2.06 14.25
N ARG A 121 -16.48 2.41 15.52
CA ARG A 121 -15.79 3.50 16.23
C ARG A 121 -14.28 3.32 16.19
N ALA A 122 -13.78 2.14 16.56
CA ALA A 122 -12.34 1.86 16.53
C ALA A 122 -11.72 2.05 15.14
N SER A 123 -12.44 1.65 14.08
CA SER A 123 -11.95 1.79 12.69
C SER A 123 -11.88 3.26 12.27
N TYR A 124 -12.91 4.06 12.57
CA TYR A 124 -12.90 5.49 12.27
C TYR A 124 -11.88 6.26 13.12
N GLN A 125 -11.78 5.93 14.41
CA GLN A 125 -10.82 6.56 15.31
C GLN A 125 -9.37 6.31 14.85
N ARG A 126 -9.06 5.10 14.39
CA ARG A 126 -7.75 4.81 13.80
C ARG A 126 -7.43 5.72 12.62
N VAL A 127 -8.40 5.98 11.73
CA VAL A 127 -8.19 6.91 10.60
C VAL A 127 -7.86 8.31 11.12
N ILE A 128 -8.56 8.73 12.18
CA ILE A 128 -8.35 10.03 12.81
C ILE A 128 -6.95 10.14 13.42
N ASP A 129 -6.48 9.09 14.08
CA ASP A 129 -5.22 9.11 14.83
C ASP A 129 -4.00 8.86 13.91
N THR A 130 -4.15 8.07 12.85
CA THR A 130 -3.03 7.65 11.98
C THR A 130 -2.75 8.64 10.84
N TYR A 131 -3.78 9.25 10.24
CA TYR A 131 -3.63 10.07 9.03
C TYR A 131 -3.67 11.56 9.35
N THR A 132 -2.56 12.04 9.93
CA THR A 132 -2.45 13.40 10.48
C THR A 132 -1.87 14.42 9.51
N ASP A 133 -1.30 13.99 8.38
CA ASP A 133 -0.70 14.89 7.41
C ASP A 133 -1.74 15.78 6.73
N SER A 134 -1.33 16.99 6.33
CA SER A 134 -2.23 17.97 5.70
C SER A 134 -2.90 17.44 4.43
N ALA A 135 -2.21 16.61 3.64
CA ALA A 135 -2.72 15.98 2.44
C ALA A 135 -3.80 14.92 2.73
N GLU A 136 -3.90 14.45 3.96
CA GLU A 136 -4.78 13.34 4.38
C GLU A 136 -6.02 13.83 5.12
N ARG A 137 -6.14 15.16 5.26
CA ARG A 137 -7.26 15.82 5.97
C ARG A 137 -8.62 15.33 5.50
N GLY A 138 -8.79 15.06 4.21
CA GLY A 138 -10.05 14.58 3.64
C GLY A 138 -10.53 13.26 4.26
N TYR A 139 -9.64 12.27 4.42
CA TYR A 139 -9.99 10.98 5.03
C TYR A 139 -10.31 11.14 6.51
N ARG A 140 -9.57 12.01 7.20
CA ARG A 140 -9.78 12.32 8.60
C ARG A 140 -11.15 12.96 8.84
N GLU A 141 -11.51 13.96 8.03
CA GLU A 141 -12.83 14.62 8.08
C GLU A 141 -13.96 13.66 7.70
N GLN A 142 -13.73 12.74 6.78
CA GLN A 142 -14.68 11.68 6.46
C GLN A 142 -14.91 10.74 7.66
N ALA A 143 -13.84 10.29 8.31
CA ALA A 143 -13.93 9.44 9.50
C ALA A 143 -14.61 10.14 10.68
N VAL A 144 -14.31 11.43 10.92
CA VAL A 144 -14.99 12.24 11.95
C VAL A 144 -16.50 12.33 11.69
N ARG A 145 -16.91 12.57 10.43
CA ARG A 145 -18.33 12.60 10.08
C ARG A 145 -18.99 11.25 10.30
N ALA A 146 -18.36 10.17 9.84
CA ALA A 146 -18.89 8.82 10.00
C ALA A 146 -18.99 8.40 11.48
N LEU A 147 -18.04 8.82 12.31
CA LEU A 147 -18.07 8.61 13.75
C LEU A 147 -19.24 9.35 14.41
N LYS A 148 -19.46 10.62 14.05
CA LYS A 148 -20.60 11.40 14.53
C LYS A 148 -21.94 10.78 14.13
N ASP A 149 -22.06 10.31 12.89
CA ASP A 149 -23.27 9.63 12.40
C ASP A 149 -23.51 8.33 13.17
N LEU A 150 -22.45 7.57 13.46
CA LEU A 150 -22.52 6.35 14.26
C LEU A 150 -23.02 6.63 15.68
N GLU A 151 -22.55 7.70 16.33
CA GLU A 151 -22.98 8.09 17.68
C GLU A 151 -24.47 8.48 17.74
N ILE A 152 -24.97 9.16 16.71
CA ILE A 152 -26.40 9.51 16.61
C ILE A 152 -27.26 8.25 16.54
N VAL A 153 -26.83 7.24 15.79
CA VAL A 153 -27.59 6.00 15.56
C VAL A 153 -27.47 5.01 16.71
N SER A 154 -26.30 4.95 17.36
CA SER A 154 -26.00 3.92 18.37
C SER A 154 -26.44 4.33 19.79
N GLY A 155 -26.79 5.60 20.00
CA GLY A 155 -27.05 6.16 21.34
C GLY A 155 -25.75 6.49 22.09
N PRO A 156 -25.84 7.23 23.22
CA PRO A 156 -24.66 7.63 23.98
C PRO A 156 -23.92 6.42 24.55
N ASP A 157 -22.60 6.45 24.44
CA ASP A 157 -21.71 5.50 25.10
C ASP A 157 -21.89 5.65 26.63
N PRO A 158 -22.30 4.60 27.37
CA PRO A 158 -22.50 4.67 28.81
C PRO A 158 -21.23 5.06 29.60
N GLY A 159 -20.05 5.13 28.96
CA GLY A 159 -18.81 5.62 29.55
C GLY A 159 -18.55 7.12 29.45
N SER A 160 -19.38 7.90 28.73
CA SER A 160 -19.19 9.34 28.55
C SER A 160 -20.03 10.15 29.55
N THR A 161 -19.57 10.21 30.80
CA THR A 161 -19.99 11.26 31.75
C THR A 161 -19.02 12.45 31.66
N PRO A 162 -19.52 13.70 31.70
CA PRO A 162 -18.67 14.90 31.72
C PRO A 162 -17.85 15.02 33.01
#